data_AF-A0A2G2V7P3-F1
#
_entry.id   AF-A0A2G2V7P3-F1
#
_cell.length_a   1.000
_cell.length_b   1.000
_cell.length_c   1.000
_cell.angle_alpha   90.00
_cell.angle_beta   90.00
_cell.angle_gamma   90.00
#
_symmetry.space_group_name_H-M   'P 1'
#
loop_
_entity.id
_entity.type
_entity.pdbx_description
1 polymer ?
#
loop_
_entity_poly.entity_id
_entity_poly.type
_entity_poly.pdbx_seq_one_letter_code
_entity_poly.pdbx_strand_id
1 'polypeptide(L)'
;MIWLGTSVTAEDASKNYESKKLEFEELVMAKNAKNGQIYEKSNQEYCVTDEFEEKSSMSVDENTNTSNGVEESDEGLMMGTWVKISENKYVNRIE
;
A
#
# COMPACT_ATOMS: atom_id res chain seq x y z
N MET A 1 -4.84 11.39 -15.58
CA MET A 1 -3.55 11.29 -16.29
C MET A 1 -2.46 11.25 -15.24
N ILE A 2 -1.49 10.35 -15.36
CA ILE A 2 -0.37 10.23 -14.40
C ILE A 2 0.86 10.83 -15.07
N TRP A 3 1.52 11.78 -14.41
CA TRP A 3 2.74 12.41 -14.91
C TRP A 3 3.97 11.65 -14.39
N LEU A 4 4.85 11.21 -15.30
CA LEU A 4 6.02 10.39 -14.97
C LEU A 4 7.32 11.21 -14.83
N GLY A 5 7.22 12.54 -14.82
CA GLY A 5 8.34 13.47 -14.77
C GLY A 5 8.71 14.09 -16.12
N THR A 6 9.79 14.87 -16.13
CA THR A 6 10.35 15.49 -17.34
C THR A 6 11.59 14.72 -17.77
N SER A 7 11.59 14.16 -18.97
CA SER A 7 12.77 13.54 -19.57
C SER A 7 13.29 14.47 -20.66
N VAL A 8 14.62 14.63 -20.72
CA VAL A 8 15.27 15.49 -21.71
C VAL A 8 15.24 14.84 -23.11
N THR A 9 15.27 13.51 -23.15
CA THR A 9 15.33 12.72 -24.39
C THR A 9 14.14 11.76 -24.51
N ALA A 10 13.71 11.49 -25.73
CA ALA A 10 12.63 10.54 -26.02
C ALA A 10 12.99 9.11 -25.58
N GLU A 11 14.24 8.66 -25.76
CA GLU A 11 14.68 7.35 -25.28
C GLU A 11 14.57 7.22 -23.75
N ASP A 12 14.97 8.25 -23.00
CA ASP A 12 14.89 8.24 -21.53
C ASP A 12 13.44 8.24 -21.04
N ALA A 13 12.58 9.01 -21.72
CA ALA A 13 11.13 9.00 -21.44
C ALA A 13 10.53 7.61 -21.65
N SER A 14 10.88 6.97 -22.78
CA SER A 14 10.42 5.63 -23.11
C SER A 14 10.91 4.60 -22.10
N LYS A 15 12.18 4.68 -21.69
CA LYS A 15 12.77 3.76 -20.71
C LYS A 15 12.09 3.90 -19.34
N ASN A 16 11.88 5.12 -18.87
CA ASN A 16 11.20 5.39 -17.61
C ASN A 16 9.75 4.89 -17.63
N TYR A 17 9.05 5.07 -18.76
CA TYR A 17 7.70 4.54 -18.93
C TYR A 17 7.67 3.01 -18.84
N GLU A 18 8.53 2.31 -19.59
CA GLU A 18 8.56 0.84 -19.58
C GLU A 18 8.94 0.29 -18.20
N SER A 19 9.92 0.91 -17.52
CA SER A 19 10.28 0.52 -16.14
C SER A 19 9.11 0.68 -15.18
N LYS A 20 8.38 1.81 -15.24
CA LYS A 20 7.23 2.04 -14.36
C LYS A 20 6.04 1.13 -14.69
N LYS A 21 5.82 0.84 -15.97
CA LYS A 21 4.78 -0.09 -16.41
C LYS A 21 5.01 -1.49 -15.80
N LEU A 22 6.25 -1.96 -15.79
CA LEU A 22 6.62 -3.24 -15.19
C LEU A 22 6.35 -3.26 -13.67
N GLU A 23 6.76 -2.21 -12.97
CA GLU A 23 6.52 -2.04 -11.52
C GLU A 23 5.02 -2.15 -11.16
N PHE A 24 4.17 -1.50 -11.96
CA PHE A 24 2.72 -1.59 -11.77
C PHE A 24 2.16 -2.99 -12.02
N GLU A 25 2.67 -3.71 -13.02
CA GLU A 25 2.25 -5.08 -13.32
C GLU A 25 2.60 -6.03 -12.17
N GLU A 26 3.82 -5.92 -11.62
CA GLU A 26 4.26 -6.67 -10.45
C GLU A 26 3.38 -6.38 -9.23
N LEU A 27 3.07 -5.11 -8.97
CA LEU A 27 2.19 -4.70 -7.88
C LEU A 27 0.78 -5.30 -8.03
N VAL A 28 0.24 -5.33 -9.25
CA VAL A 28 -1.07 -5.91 -9.54
C VAL A 28 -1.04 -7.42 -9.29
N MET A 29 0.00 -8.13 -9.73
CA MET A 29 0.15 -9.56 -9.47
C MET A 29 0.26 -9.87 -7.97
N ALA A 30 1.09 -9.11 -7.24
CA ALA A 30 1.23 -9.26 -5.79
C ALA A 30 -0.09 -9.01 -5.04
N LYS A 31 -0.86 -8.01 -5.47
CA LYS A 31 -2.20 -7.74 -4.91
C LYS A 31 -3.18 -8.86 -5.22
N ASN A 32 -3.19 -9.37 -6.45
CA ASN A 32 -4.07 -10.46 -6.86
C ASN A 32 -3.73 -11.77 -6.12
N ALA A 33 -2.46 -12.06 -5.89
CA ALA A 33 -2.02 -13.20 -5.08
C ALA A 33 -2.51 -13.09 -3.62
N LYS A 34 -2.50 -11.88 -3.04
CA LYS A 34 -3.08 -11.61 -1.71
C LYS A 34 -4.61 -11.69 -1.72
N ASN A 35 -5.27 -11.26 -2.79
CA ASN A 35 -6.73 -11.33 -2.92
C ASN A 35 -7.24 -12.75 -3.20
N GLY A 36 -6.43 -13.63 -3.81
CA GLY A 36 -6.72 -15.06 -3.93
C GLY A 36 -6.90 -15.74 -2.57
N GLN A 37 -6.14 -15.31 -1.56
CA GLN A 37 -6.28 -15.79 -0.17
C GLN A 37 -7.51 -15.22 0.56
N ILE A 38 -8.12 -14.15 0.05
CA ILE A 38 -9.34 -13.57 0.63
C ILE A 38 -10.58 -14.21 -0.01
N TYR A 39 -10.54 -14.54 -1.30
CA TYR A 39 -11.70 -15.16 -1.98
C TYR A 39 -11.96 -16.60 -1.51
N GLU A 40 -10.92 -17.32 -1.08
CA GLU A 40 -11.07 -18.66 -0.50
C GLU A 40 -11.54 -18.63 0.97
N LYS A 41 -11.31 -17.51 1.69
CA LYS A 41 -11.80 -17.32 3.07
C LYS A 41 -13.21 -16.74 3.16
N SER A 42 -13.77 -16.18 2.07
CA SER A 42 -15.10 -15.54 2.10
C SER A 42 -16.27 -16.48 1.78
N ASN A 43 -16.04 -17.72 1.35
CA ASN A 43 -17.11 -18.70 1.09
C ASN A 43 -17.36 -19.67 2.26
N GLN A 44 -16.70 -19.47 3.41
CA GLN A 44 -16.88 -20.30 4.60
C GLN A 44 -17.18 -19.48 5.86
N GLU A 45 -18.06 -18.48 5.74
CA GLU A 45 -18.72 -17.87 6.91
C GLU A 45 -20.24 -17.83 6.67
N TYR A 46 -20.82 -19.02 6.49
CA TYR A 46 -22.22 -19.26 6.88
C TYR A 46 -22.30 -20.58 7.66
N CYS A 47 -21.86 -20.53 8.91
CA CYS A 47 -22.44 -21.33 9.98
C CYS A 47 -22.02 -20.75 11.33
N VAL A 48 -23.01 -20.14 11.96
CA VAL A 48 -23.16 -19.79 13.38
C VAL A 48 -22.44 -20.77 14.31
N THR A 49 -21.69 -20.24 15.29
CA THR A 49 -21.81 -20.62 16.71
C THR A 49 -21.10 -19.61 17.61
N ASP A 50 -21.83 -19.17 18.64
CA ASP A 50 -21.38 -18.42 19.82
C ASP A 50 -20.24 -19.11 20.60
N GLU A 51 -19.67 -18.36 21.57
CA GLU A 51 -18.67 -18.77 22.58
C GLU A 51 -17.25 -18.95 21.98
N PHE A 52 -16.15 -18.40 22.53
CA PHE A 52 -15.75 -18.13 23.91
C PHE A 52 -14.47 -17.26 23.90
N GLU A 53 -14.09 -16.79 25.09
CA GLU A 53 -13.02 -15.85 25.40
C GLU A 53 -11.57 -16.29 25.07
N GLU A 54 -10.67 -15.33 25.33
CA GLU A 54 -9.29 -15.48 25.81
C GLU A 54 -8.14 -15.60 24.79
N LYS A 55 -7.56 -14.42 24.52
CA LYS A 55 -6.13 -14.06 24.62
C LYS A 55 -5.09 -15.15 24.35
N SER A 56 -4.22 -14.91 23.36
CA SER A 56 -2.82 -15.30 23.50
C SER A 56 -1.88 -14.62 22.49
N SER A 57 -0.94 -13.85 23.04
CA SER A 57 0.49 -13.76 22.70
C SER A 57 0.93 -13.23 21.33
N MET A 58 1.31 -11.95 21.31
CA MET A 58 2.14 -11.32 20.28
C MET A 58 3.61 -11.60 20.61
N SER A 59 4.20 -12.62 19.99
CA SER A 59 5.65 -12.84 20.05
C SER A 59 6.33 -11.91 19.05
N VAL A 60 7.02 -10.91 19.57
CA VAL A 60 7.97 -10.09 18.80
C VAL A 60 9.31 -10.80 18.86
N ASP A 61 9.72 -11.40 17.74
CA ASP A 61 11.12 -11.82 17.61
C ASP A 61 11.96 -10.62 17.15
N GLU A 62 12.94 -10.34 17.99
CA GLU A 62 13.93 -9.27 17.93
C GLU A 62 15.20 -9.74 17.20
N ASN A 63 15.93 -8.79 16.59
CA ASN A 63 17.24 -8.86 15.89
C ASN A 63 17.17 -9.12 14.36
N THR A 64 17.79 -8.34 13.47
CA THR A 64 19.16 -7.79 13.48
C THR A 64 19.26 -6.42 12.82
N ASN A 65 20.21 -5.62 13.32
CA ASN A 65 20.55 -4.28 12.89
C ASN A 65 20.88 -4.21 11.39
N THR A 66 20.14 -3.42 10.62
CA THR A 66 20.71 -2.73 9.45
C THR A 66 20.64 -1.25 9.72
N SER A 67 21.76 -0.71 10.18
CA SER A 67 22.07 0.71 10.18
C SER A 67 22.06 1.20 8.72
N ASN A 68 20.89 1.57 8.23
CA ASN A 68 20.79 2.53 7.14
C ASN A 68 20.23 3.80 7.75
N GLY A 69 21.12 4.74 8.03
CA GLY A 69 20.75 6.12 8.28
C GLY A 69 20.06 6.67 7.04
N VAL A 70 18.76 6.40 6.94
CA VAL A 70 17.85 7.29 6.25
C VAL A 70 17.72 8.45 7.20
N GLU A 71 18.34 9.55 6.80
CA GLU A 71 18.09 10.87 7.30
C GLU A 71 16.57 11.09 7.17
N GLU A 72 15.86 10.80 8.26
CA GLU A 72 14.44 11.04 8.39
C GLU A 72 14.27 12.54 8.31
N SER A 73 13.97 13.05 7.10
CA SER A 73 13.43 14.38 6.98
C SER A 73 12.15 14.38 7.82
N ASP A 74 12.11 15.23 8.84
CA ASP A 74 11.01 15.37 9.81
C ASP A 74 9.67 15.81 9.17
N GLU A 75 9.54 15.77 7.84
CA GLU A 75 8.26 15.73 7.16
C GLU A 75 7.63 14.33 7.28
N GLY A 76 7.46 13.88 8.52
CA GLY A 76 6.60 12.75 8.85
C GLY A 76 5.32 12.91 8.06
N LEU A 77 5.07 11.98 7.14
CA LEU A 77 3.94 12.00 6.22
C LEU A 77 2.68 12.10 7.08
N MET A 78 2.19 13.31 7.29
CA MET A 78 1.06 13.54 8.17
C MET A 78 -0.17 13.01 7.43
N MET A 79 -0.50 11.75 7.73
CA MET A 79 -1.57 11.01 7.07
C MET A 79 -2.91 11.58 7.53
N GLY A 80 -3.34 12.67 6.92
CA GLY A 80 -4.68 13.23 7.18
C GLY A 80 -5.77 12.48 6.42
N THR A 81 -7.02 12.81 6.75
CA THR A 81 -8.21 12.16 6.18
C THR A 81 -8.63 12.85 4.88
N TRP A 82 -8.81 12.09 3.80
CA TRP A 82 -9.32 12.62 2.53
C TRP A 82 -10.84 12.82 2.60
N VAL A 83 -11.27 14.08 2.57
CA VAL A 83 -12.69 14.45 2.62
C VAL A 83 -13.15 14.92 1.25
N LYS A 84 -14.23 14.33 0.72
CA LYS A 84 -14.87 14.76 -0.53
C LYS A 84 -15.66 16.05 -0.29
N ILE A 85 -15.40 17.08 -1.10
CA ILE A 85 -16.10 18.37 -1.01
C ILE A 85 -16.87 18.75 -2.28
N SER A 86 -16.61 18.08 -3.41
CA SER A 86 -17.45 18.16 -4.61
C SER A 86 -17.27 16.91 -5.48
N GLU A 87 -18.04 16.78 -6.57
CA GLU A 87 -18.12 15.59 -7.42
C GLU A 87 -16.75 15.01 -7.81
N ASN A 88 -15.72 15.84 -7.95
CA ASN A 88 -14.34 15.44 -8.26
C ASN A 88 -13.27 16.18 -7.44
N LYS A 89 -13.62 16.74 -6.26
CA LYS A 89 -12.67 17.47 -5.41
C LYS A 89 -12.60 16.85 -4.02
N TYR A 90 -11.37 16.60 -3.59
CA TYR A 90 -11.03 16.08 -2.27
C TYR A 90 -10.01 17.01 -1.63
N VAL A 91 -10.08 17.14 -0.32
CA VAL A 91 -9.10 17.88 0.48
C VAL A 91 -8.58 16.96 1.58
N ASN A 92 -7.28 17.04 1.86
CA ASN A 92 -6.67 16.32 2.97
C ASN A 92 -6.86 17.16 4.23
N ARG A 93 -7.63 16.64 5.19
CA ARG A 93 -7.81 17.25 6.52
C ARG A 93 -6.79 16.62 7.46
N ILE A 94 -5.86 17.45 7.91
CA ILE A 94 -4.94 17.12 8.99
C ILE A 94 -5.56 17.65 10.28
N GLU A 95 -5.71 16.80 11.30
CA GLU A 95 -6.20 17.18 12.65
C GLU A 95 -5.06 17.53 13.59
#